data_AF-A0A183DQC1-F1
#
_entry.id   AF-A0A183DQC1-F1
#
_cell.length_a   1.000
_cell.length_b   1.000
_cell.length_c   1.000
_cell.angle_alpha   90.00
_cell.angle_beta   90.00
_cell.angle_gamma   90.00
#
_symmetry.space_group_name_H-M   'P 1'
#
loop_
_entity.id
_entity.type
_entity.pdbx_description
1 polymer ?
#
loop_
_entity_poly.entity_id
_entity_poly.type
_entity_poly.pdbx_seq_one_letter_code
_entity_poly.pdbx_strand_id
1 'polypeptide(L)'
;MDLWVSLEEAYSGNFVEVTRLKSLYKQTAGTRKCNCRHEMRTEQLGAGRFQMFQMKVCDDCPNVMLVHESRTLEVEIEAGVDDGQTQTFSGEGEPHIEGEPGDLKFVFRIEKHPVFERRGLDLYTNLTISLQDALNGFKTEITHLDGHKVEIVREKITWPGARIRKKDEGMPAMENNNKKGILYVTVDVEFPRGELTAEQKETIKSLLKQNSVLPKVSLLLTKKTRFLPTWIEKHPIFERRGLDLYTNLTISLQDALNGFKTEITHLDGHKVEIVREKITWPGARIRKKDEGMPAMENNNKKGILYVTVDVEFPRGELTAEQKETIKSLLKQDSVLPKVSLLL
;
A
#
# COMPACT_ATOMS: atom_id res chain seq x y z
N MET A 1 -13.92 -19.31 -2.41
CA MET A 1 -12.79 -19.47 -3.35
C MET A 1 -12.28 -18.08 -3.65
N ASP A 2 -10.98 -17.87 -3.51
CA ASP A 2 -10.40 -16.56 -3.79
C ASP A 2 -10.17 -16.42 -5.29
N LEU A 3 -10.69 -15.35 -5.88
CA LEU A 3 -10.48 -15.00 -7.27
C LEU A 3 -9.59 -13.75 -7.30
N TRP A 4 -8.37 -13.91 -7.81
CA TRP A 4 -7.43 -12.81 -7.96
C TRP A 4 -7.80 -11.98 -9.17
N VAL A 5 -7.85 -10.66 -8.98
CA VAL A 5 -8.30 -9.68 -9.95
C VAL A 5 -7.27 -8.56 -10.02
N SER A 6 -6.88 -8.18 -11.23
CA SER A 6 -6.00 -7.04 -11.46
C SER A 6 -6.70 -5.72 -11.17
N LEU A 7 -5.94 -4.66 -10.90
CA LEU A 7 -6.54 -3.37 -10.59
C LEU A 7 -7.23 -2.76 -11.82
N GLU A 8 -6.74 -3.09 -13.02
CA GLU A 8 -7.29 -2.72 -14.32
C GLU A 8 -8.65 -3.38 -14.55
N GLU A 9 -8.77 -4.69 -14.32
CA GLU A 9 -10.04 -5.41 -14.41
C GLU A 9 -11.07 -4.90 -13.40
N ALA A 10 -10.62 -4.59 -12.18
CA ALA A 10 -11.47 -3.97 -11.18
C ALA A 10 -11.91 -2.54 -11.56
N TYR A 11 -11.19 -1.86 -12.47
CA TYR A 11 -11.53 -0.51 -12.92
C TYR A 11 -12.50 -0.53 -14.12
N SER A 12 -12.22 -1.34 -15.15
CA SER A 12 -13.05 -1.42 -16.36
C SER A 12 -14.25 -2.36 -16.21
N GLY A 13 -14.18 -3.29 -15.27
CA GLY A 13 -14.99 -4.51 -15.27
C GLY A 13 -14.44 -5.54 -16.24
N ASN A 14 -14.64 -6.82 -15.93
CA ASN A 14 -14.26 -7.94 -16.78
C ASN A 14 -15.16 -9.17 -16.49
N PHE A 15 -15.20 -10.13 -17.41
CA PHE A 15 -15.84 -11.43 -17.20
C PHE A 15 -14.76 -12.50 -17.14
N VAL A 16 -14.74 -13.29 -16.06
CA VAL A 16 -13.77 -14.37 -15.86
C VAL A 16 -14.50 -15.70 -15.83
N GLU A 17 -14.15 -16.59 -16.75
CA GLU A 17 -14.64 -17.97 -16.75
C GLU A 17 -13.82 -18.83 -15.79
N VAL A 18 -14.46 -19.34 -14.75
CA VAL A 18 -13.85 -20.26 -13.79
C VAL A 18 -14.39 -21.66 -14.04
N THR A 19 -13.50 -22.56 -14.50
CA THR A 19 -13.83 -23.98 -14.63
C THR A 19 -13.42 -24.73 -13.38
N ARG A 20 -14.35 -25.52 -12.83
CA ARG A 20 -14.11 -26.35 -11.65
C ARG A 20 -14.72 -27.73 -11.79
N LEU A 21 -14.26 -28.66 -10.98
CA LEU A 21 -14.86 -29.99 -10.85
C LEU A 21 -15.94 -29.96 -9.75
N LYS A 22 -17.20 -30.13 -10.15
CA LYS A 22 -18.35 -30.24 -9.24
C LYS A 22 -18.69 -31.71 -9.02
N SER A 23 -18.78 -32.12 -7.77
CA SER A 23 -19.31 -33.44 -7.41
C SER A 23 -20.83 -33.44 -7.53
N LEU A 24 -21.42 -34.47 -8.10
CA LEU A 24 -22.87 -34.64 -8.26
C LEU A 24 -23.27 -36.08 -7.99
N TYR A 25 -24.41 -36.29 -7.32
CA TYR A 25 -25.00 -37.62 -7.19
C TYR A 25 -25.72 -37.99 -8.49
N LYS A 26 -25.25 -39.05 -9.16
CA LYS A 26 -25.94 -39.66 -10.31
C LYS A 26 -26.53 -41.00 -9.88
N GLN A 27 -27.73 -41.30 -10.36
CA GLN A 27 -28.34 -42.61 -10.13
C GLN A 27 -27.48 -43.69 -10.79
N THR A 28 -27.28 -44.80 -10.07
CA THR A 28 -26.52 -45.96 -10.55
C THR A 28 -27.36 -47.22 -10.42
N ALA A 29 -26.91 -48.30 -11.06
CA ALA A 29 -27.65 -49.55 -11.05
C ALA A 29 -27.77 -50.15 -9.63
N GLY A 30 -28.90 -50.81 -9.38
CA GLY A 30 -29.21 -51.46 -8.11
C GLY A 30 -30.06 -50.61 -7.16
N THR A 31 -30.49 -51.23 -6.06
CA THR A 31 -31.23 -50.57 -4.97
C THR A 31 -30.43 -50.61 -3.69
N ARG A 32 -30.56 -49.57 -2.85
CA ARG A 32 -30.00 -49.49 -1.50
C ARG A 32 -31.14 -49.56 -0.49
N LYS A 33 -30.92 -50.23 0.63
CA LYS A 33 -31.89 -50.23 1.75
C LYS A 33 -31.81 -48.91 2.51
N CYS A 34 -32.92 -48.19 2.59
CA CYS A 34 -33.06 -46.89 3.25
C CYS A 34 -34.24 -46.90 4.24
N ASN A 35 -34.37 -45.84 5.04
CA ASN A 35 -35.51 -45.64 5.95
C ASN A 35 -35.83 -46.87 6.84
N CYS A 36 -34.78 -47.53 7.33
CA CYS A 36 -34.94 -48.76 8.09
C CYS A 36 -35.59 -48.49 9.46
N ARG A 37 -36.76 -49.07 9.68
CA ARG A 37 -37.48 -49.01 10.94
C ARG A 37 -37.63 -50.40 11.56
N HIS A 38 -37.75 -50.44 12.88
CA HIS A 38 -38.02 -51.67 13.58
C HIS A 38 -39.54 -51.85 13.69
N GLU A 39 -40.03 -52.95 13.15
CA GLU A 39 -41.44 -53.34 13.25
C GLU A 39 -41.55 -54.63 14.07
N MET A 40 -42.57 -54.70 14.93
CA MET A 40 -42.87 -55.93 15.67
C MET A 40 -43.66 -56.86 14.75
N ARG A 41 -43.12 -58.04 14.48
CA ARG A 41 -43.81 -59.06 13.69
C ARG A 41 -44.18 -60.25 14.57
N THR A 42 -45.44 -60.67 14.47
CA THR A 42 -45.94 -61.86 15.17
C THR A 42 -46.00 -63.02 14.19
N GLU A 43 -45.35 -64.14 14.52
CA GLU A 43 -45.38 -65.36 13.72
C GLU A 43 -46.04 -66.50 14.52
N GLN A 44 -46.94 -67.25 13.86
CA GLN A 44 -47.64 -68.36 14.48
C GLN A 44 -46.86 -69.67 14.28
N LEU A 45 -46.37 -70.25 15.36
CA LEU A 45 -45.58 -71.49 15.35
C LEU A 45 -46.44 -72.75 15.50
N GLY A 46 -47.77 -72.59 15.64
CA GLY A 46 -48.73 -73.68 15.78
C GLY A 46 -50.02 -73.25 16.49
N ALA A 47 -50.87 -74.21 16.83
CA ALA A 47 -52.11 -73.94 17.57
C ALA A 47 -51.80 -73.28 18.93
N GLY A 48 -52.21 -72.01 19.08
CA GLY A 48 -52.05 -71.23 20.31
C GLY A 48 -50.63 -70.73 20.63
N ARG A 49 -49.63 -70.94 19.75
CA ARG A 49 -48.24 -70.49 19.97
C ARG A 49 -47.89 -69.37 18.99
N PHE A 50 -47.65 -68.18 19.53
CA PHE A 50 -47.19 -67.02 18.78
C PHE A 50 -45.85 -66.55 19.35
N GLN A 51 -44.93 -66.19 18.47
CA GLN A 51 -43.68 -65.54 18.84
C GLN A 51 -43.67 -64.14 18.24
N MET A 52 -43.52 -63.13 19.09
CA MET A 52 -43.28 -61.76 18.67
C MET A 52 -41.77 -61.53 18.62
N PHE A 53 -41.28 -61.06 17.49
CA PHE A 53 -39.89 -60.65 17.35
C PHE A 53 -39.78 -59.35 16.58
N GLN A 54 -38.76 -58.57 16.92
CA GLN A 54 -38.49 -57.29 16.29
C GLN A 54 -37.72 -57.54 14.99
N MET A 55 -38.31 -57.15 13.86
CA MET A 55 -37.68 -57.23 12.55
C MET A 55 -37.33 -55.82 12.05
N LYS A 56 -36.13 -55.66 11.50
CA LYS A 56 -35.73 -54.42 10.83
C LYS A 56 -36.24 -54.46 9.39
N VAL A 57 -37.24 -53.64 9.08
CA VAL A 57 -37.80 -53.47 7.73
C VAL A 57 -37.21 -52.19 7.14
N CYS A 58 -36.69 -52.28 5.92
CA CYS A 58 -36.13 -51.14 5.20
C CYS A 58 -36.84 -50.99 3.86
N ASP A 59 -36.98 -49.76 3.40
CA ASP A 59 -37.49 -49.44 2.07
C ASP A 59 -36.34 -49.58 1.03
N ASP A 60 -36.67 -49.91 -0.22
CA ASP A 60 -35.68 -49.98 -1.32
C ASP A 60 -35.61 -48.62 -2.04
N CYS A 61 -34.54 -47.87 -1.78
CA CYS A 61 -34.25 -46.62 -2.46
C CYS A 61 -33.36 -46.85 -3.71
N PRO A 62 -33.42 -45.96 -4.72
CA PRO A 62 -32.45 -45.97 -5.82
C PRO A 62 -31.03 -45.76 -5.29
N ASN A 63 -30.08 -46.51 -5.86
CA ASN A 63 -28.67 -46.36 -5.55
C ASN A 63 -28.10 -45.11 -6.24
N VAL A 64 -27.19 -44.40 -5.55
CA VAL A 64 -26.56 -43.18 -6.07
C VAL A 64 -25.06 -43.28 -5.93
N MET A 65 -24.34 -42.77 -6.93
CA MET A 65 -22.88 -42.67 -6.91
C MET A 65 -22.46 -41.21 -7.08
N LEU A 66 -21.38 -40.83 -6.42
CA LEU A 66 -20.79 -39.51 -6.57
C LEU A 66 -19.92 -39.49 -7.84
N VAL A 67 -20.21 -38.56 -8.75
CA VAL A 67 -19.46 -38.35 -10.00
C VAL A 67 -18.94 -36.92 -10.04
N HIS A 68 -17.71 -36.73 -10.49
CA HIS A 68 -17.16 -35.41 -10.72
C HIS A 68 -17.44 -34.98 -12.17
N GLU A 69 -18.03 -33.80 -12.34
CA GLU A 69 -18.33 -33.19 -13.64
C GLU A 69 -17.67 -31.82 -13.72
N SER A 70 -17.06 -31.52 -14.87
CA SER A 70 -16.50 -30.19 -15.12
C SER A 70 -17.65 -29.19 -15.33
N ARG A 71 -17.62 -28.09 -14.58
CA ARG A 71 -18.59 -26.99 -14.67
C ARG A 71 -17.84 -25.68 -14.81
N THR A 72 -18.20 -24.93 -15.84
CA THR A 72 -17.68 -23.58 -16.10
C THR A 72 -18.70 -22.57 -15.58
N LEU A 73 -18.24 -21.61 -14.79
CA LEU A 73 -19.04 -20.52 -14.24
C LEU A 73 -18.46 -19.21 -14.75
N GLU A 74 -19.32 -18.34 -15.28
CA GLU A 74 -18.96 -16.98 -15.65
C GLU A 74 -19.12 -16.08 -14.43
N VAL A 75 -18.01 -15.51 -13.97
CA VAL A 75 -17.95 -14.59 -12.83
C VAL A 75 -17.81 -13.18 -13.39
N GLU A 76 -18.83 -12.34 -13.15
CA GLU A 76 -18.82 -10.93 -13.53
C GLU A 76 -18.07 -10.11 -12.47
N ILE A 77 -17.02 -9.43 -12.90
CA ILE A 77 -16.26 -8.47 -12.09
C ILE A 77 -16.84 -7.09 -12.38
N GLU A 78 -17.64 -6.58 -11.45
CA GLU A 78 -18.22 -5.25 -11.55
C GLU A 78 -17.15 -4.15 -11.44
N ALA A 79 -17.33 -3.07 -12.19
CA ALA A 79 -16.44 -1.91 -12.11
C ALA A 79 -16.50 -1.29 -10.70
N GLY A 80 -15.34 -1.12 -10.08
CA GLY A 80 -15.21 -0.59 -8.72
C GLY A 80 -15.27 -1.65 -7.62
N VAL A 81 -15.28 -2.96 -7.95
CA VAL A 81 -15.27 -4.06 -6.97
C VAL A 81 -14.20 -3.85 -5.88
N ASP A 82 -14.56 -3.98 -4.60
CA ASP A 82 -13.62 -3.80 -3.49
C ASP A 82 -12.92 -5.12 -3.09
N ASP A 83 -11.77 -5.03 -2.44
CA ASP A 83 -11.08 -6.22 -1.91
C ASP A 83 -11.93 -6.91 -0.83
N GLY A 84 -12.10 -8.22 -0.95
CA GLY A 84 -12.90 -9.03 -0.04
C GLY A 84 -14.39 -9.07 -0.36
N GLN A 85 -14.82 -8.39 -1.42
CA GLN A 85 -16.19 -8.49 -1.92
C GLN A 85 -16.50 -9.90 -2.40
N THR A 86 -17.75 -10.35 -2.22
CA THR A 86 -18.15 -11.72 -2.53
C THR A 86 -19.28 -11.83 -3.53
N GLN A 87 -19.11 -12.67 -4.55
CA GLN A 87 -20.19 -13.09 -5.43
C GLN A 87 -20.63 -14.52 -5.08
N THR A 88 -21.94 -14.73 -4.91
CA THR A 88 -22.51 -16.01 -4.48
C THR A 88 -23.24 -16.67 -5.64
N PHE A 89 -22.90 -17.92 -5.92
CA PHE A 89 -23.59 -18.80 -6.86
C PHE A 89 -24.39 -19.83 -6.06
N SER A 90 -25.71 -19.66 -6.02
CA SER A 90 -26.60 -20.53 -5.25
C SER A 90 -26.69 -21.92 -5.88
N GLY A 91 -26.66 -22.98 -5.06
CA GLY A 91 -26.74 -24.37 -5.54
C GLY A 91 -25.47 -24.86 -6.27
N GLU A 92 -24.42 -24.04 -6.32
CA GLU A 92 -23.11 -24.40 -6.83
C GLU A 92 -22.16 -24.91 -5.73
N GLY A 93 -22.63 -25.18 -4.52
CA GLY A 93 -21.84 -25.84 -3.49
C GLY A 93 -21.67 -27.34 -3.71
N GLU A 94 -21.20 -28.02 -2.66
CA GLU A 94 -21.16 -29.48 -2.62
C GLU A 94 -22.58 -30.06 -2.54
N PRO A 95 -22.86 -31.18 -3.22
CA PRO A 95 -24.18 -31.79 -3.22
C PRO A 95 -24.48 -32.47 -1.88
N HIS A 96 -25.74 -32.39 -1.45
CA HIS A 96 -26.23 -33.14 -0.31
C HIS A 96 -27.15 -34.28 -0.76
N ILE A 97 -27.13 -35.43 -0.07
CA ILE A 97 -27.95 -36.60 -0.46
C ILE A 97 -29.45 -36.32 -0.26
N GLU A 98 -29.78 -35.60 0.81
CA GLU A 98 -31.18 -35.38 1.25
C GLU A 98 -31.57 -33.89 1.20
N GLY A 99 -30.83 -33.05 0.46
CA GLY A 99 -31.06 -31.61 0.42
C GLY A 99 -30.49 -30.92 -0.81
N GLU A 100 -30.75 -29.61 -0.90
CA GLU A 100 -30.17 -28.77 -1.95
C GLU A 100 -28.64 -28.67 -1.78
N PRO A 101 -27.88 -28.57 -2.89
CA PRO A 101 -26.47 -28.27 -2.81
C PRO A 101 -26.23 -26.94 -2.07
N GLY A 102 -25.08 -26.81 -1.41
CA GLY A 102 -24.71 -25.54 -0.78
C GLY A 102 -24.49 -24.41 -1.80
N ASP A 103 -23.92 -23.30 -1.33
CA ASP A 103 -23.55 -22.17 -2.19
C ASP A 103 -22.05 -22.13 -2.45
N LEU A 104 -21.65 -21.70 -3.66
CA LEU A 104 -20.28 -21.34 -3.96
C LEU A 104 -20.10 -19.83 -3.83
N LYS A 105 -19.15 -19.41 -2.98
CA LYS A 105 -18.80 -18.00 -2.84
C LYS A 105 -17.43 -17.74 -3.44
N PHE A 106 -17.37 -16.85 -4.42
CA PHE A 106 -16.14 -16.24 -4.88
C PHE A 106 -15.85 -15.01 -4.04
N VAL A 107 -14.61 -14.87 -3.56
CA VAL A 107 -14.12 -13.71 -2.83
C VAL A 107 -13.11 -13.03 -3.74
N PHE A 108 -13.38 -11.81 -4.17
CA PHE A 108 -12.47 -11.05 -5.00
C PHE A 108 -11.27 -10.59 -4.18
N ARG A 109 -10.07 -10.82 -4.70
CA ARG A 109 -8.79 -10.40 -4.11
C ARG A 109 -8.06 -9.52 -5.12
N ILE A 110 -7.80 -8.27 -4.74
CA ILE A 110 -7.13 -7.33 -5.64
C ILE A 110 -5.62 -7.55 -5.59
N GLU A 111 -5.02 -7.78 -6.75
CA GLU A 111 -3.57 -7.90 -6.90
C GLU A 111 -2.87 -6.56 -6.66
N LYS A 112 -1.64 -6.62 -6.14
CA LYS A 112 -0.82 -5.42 -5.96
C LYS A 112 -0.38 -4.90 -7.31
N HIS A 113 -0.86 -3.72 -7.68
CA HIS A 113 -0.46 -3.05 -8.91
C HIS A 113 0.89 -2.35 -8.75
N PRO A 114 1.79 -2.40 -9.75
CA PRO A 114 3.11 -1.79 -9.67
C PRO A 114 3.06 -0.27 -9.52
N VAL A 115 2.15 0.41 -10.21
CA VAL A 115 2.18 1.88 -10.38
C VAL A 115 1.21 2.59 -9.44
N PHE A 116 0.15 1.90 -9.00
CA PHE A 116 -0.97 2.49 -8.27
C PHE A 116 -1.26 1.66 -7.03
N GLU A 117 -1.56 2.35 -5.93
CA GLU A 117 -2.12 1.74 -4.73
C GLU A 117 -3.53 2.25 -4.53
N ARG A 118 -4.50 1.33 -4.47
CA ARG A 118 -5.89 1.66 -4.19
C ARG A 118 -6.11 1.78 -2.69
N ARG A 119 -6.76 2.87 -2.27
CA ARG A 119 -7.25 3.05 -0.89
C ARG A 119 -8.70 3.54 -0.95
N GLY A 120 -9.64 2.60 -0.86
CA GLY A 120 -11.06 2.87 -1.11
C GLY A 120 -11.29 3.28 -2.56
N LEU A 121 -11.89 4.44 -2.77
CA LEU A 121 -12.12 5.02 -4.11
C LEU A 121 -10.90 5.78 -4.66
N ASP A 122 -9.95 6.13 -3.80
CA ASP A 122 -8.82 6.96 -4.19
C ASP A 122 -7.62 6.11 -4.65
N LEU A 123 -6.91 6.60 -5.66
CA LEU A 123 -5.68 6.01 -6.17
C LEU A 123 -4.46 6.81 -5.72
N TYR A 124 -3.37 6.12 -5.40
CA TYR A 124 -2.14 6.70 -4.93
C TYR A 124 -1.00 6.26 -5.83
N THR A 125 -0.15 7.21 -6.22
CA THR A 125 1.02 6.93 -7.04
C THR A 125 2.17 7.88 -6.69
N ASN A 126 3.39 7.45 -6.94
CA ASN A 126 4.59 8.23 -6.69
C ASN A 126 5.24 8.61 -8.03
N LEU A 127 5.48 9.91 -8.21
CA LEU A 127 6.06 10.48 -9.41
C LEU A 127 7.46 10.97 -9.09
N THR A 128 8.49 10.31 -9.62
CA THR A 128 9.87 10.77 -9.47
C THR A 128 10.20 11.80 -10.56
N ILE A 129 10.57 13.03 -10.18
CA ILE A 129 10.97 14.11 -11.08
C ILE A 129 12.41 14.55 -10.81
N SER A 130 13.08 15.16 -11.80
CA SER A 130 14.40 15.73 -11.59
C SER A 130 14.37 16.97 -10.70
N LEU A 131 15.50 17.33 -10.07
CA LEU A 131 15.61 18.58 -9.31
C LEU A 131 15.38 19.81 -10.18
N GLN A 132 15.85 19.76 -11.43
CA GLN A 132 15.62 20.83 -12.41
C GLN A 132 14.13 21.05 -12.65
N ASP A 133 13.37 19.97 -12.87
CA ASP A 133 11.93 20.01 -13.12
C ASP A 133 11.15 20.44 -11.87
N ALA A 134 11.61 20.02 -10.70
CA ALA A 134 11.04 20.46 -9.41
C ALA A 134 11.16 21.97 -9.20
N LEU A 135 12.25 22.61 -9.66
CA LEU A 135 12.49 24.05 -9.52
C LEU A 135 11.85 24.88 -10.64
N ASN A 136 11.93 24.41 -11.88
CA ASN A 136 11.47 25.19 -13.03
C ASN A 136 9.97 25.02 -13.32
N GLY A 137 9.38 23.93 -12.81
CA GLY A 137 8.07 23.45 -13.19
C GLY A 137 8.18 22.33 -14.24
N PHE A 138 7.15 21.48 -14.29
CA PHE A 138 7.13 20.31 -15.16
C PHE A 138 5.75 20.06 -15.73
N LYS A 139 5.75 19.37 -16.88
CA LYS A 139 4.56 18.83 -17.55
C LYS A 139 4.87 17.38 -17.91
N THR A 140 4.09 16.46 -17.37
CA THR A 140 4.29 15.02 -17.53
C THR A 140 2.96 14.31 -17.66
N GLU A 141 2.95 13.17 -18.35
CA GLU A 141 1.76 12.33 -18.53
C GLU A 141 1.94 11.02 -17.76
N ILE A 142 0.89 10.57 -17.06
CA ILE A 142 0.82 9.23 -16.46
C ILE A 142 -0.25 8.43 -17.20
N THR A 143 0.05 7.19 -17.58
CA THR A 143 -0.93 6.24 -18.11
C THR A 143 -1.80 5.72 -16.97
N HIS A 144 -3.12 5.91 -17.07
CA HIS A 144 -4.11 5.40 -16.13
C HIS A 144 -4.42 3.91 -16.39
N LEU A 145 -5.25 3.29 -15.55
CA LEU A 145 -5.67 1.88 -15.60
C LEU A 145 -6.47 1.52 -16.86
N ASP A 146 -7.20 2.47 -17.45
CA ASP A 146 -7.91 2.34 -18.75
C ASP A 146 -7.02 2.69 -19.96
N GLY A 147 -5.76 3.05 -19.73
CA GLY A 147 -4.82 3.42 -20.77
C GLY A 147 -4.94 4.87 -21.25
N HIS A 148 -5.87 5.69 -20.74
CA HIS A 148 -5.82 7.13 -21.05
C HIS A 148 -4.66 7.80 -20.34
N LYS A 149 -4.24 8.95 -20.86
CA LYS A 149 -3.12 9.70 -20.33
C LYS A 149 -3.62 10.86 -19.47
N VAL A 150 -3.22 10.88 -18.21
CA VAL A 150 -3.51 11.96 -17.28
C VAL A 150 -2.36 12.96 -17.29
N GLU A 151 -2.65 14.18 -17.72
CA GLU A 151 -1.66 15.26 -17.75
C GLU A 151 -1.49 15.87 -16.35
N ILE A 152 -0.25 15.93 -15.89
CA ILE A 152 0.17 16.55 -14.64
C ILE A 152 1.06 17.74 -14.98
N VAL A 153 0.55 18.93 -14.70
CA VAL A 153 1.26 20.20 -14.94
C VAL A 153 1.42 20.92 -13.63
N ARG A 154 2.63 21.43 -13.41
CA ARG A 154 2.93 22.31 -12.27
C ARG A 154 4.01 23.30 -12.66
N GLU A 155 3.66 24.58 -12.67
CA GLU A 155 4.57 25.66 -13.08
C GLU A 155 5.42 26.21 -11.91
N LYS A 156 4.97 25.95 -10.68
CA LYS A 156 5.60 26.41 -9.45
C LYS A 156 6.63 25.41 -8.94
N ILE A 157 7.49 25.89 -8.05
CA ILE A 157 8.43 25.05 -7.33
C ILE A 157 7.68 23.94 -6.59
N THR A 158 8.10 22.71 -6.84
CA THR A 158 7.51 21.50 -6.28
C THR A 158 8.42 20.93 -5.21
N TRP A 159 7.85 20.73 -4.04
CA TRP A 159 8.59 20.27 -2.87
C TRP A 159 8.64 18.74 -2.87
N PRO A 160 9.73 18.12 -2.38
CA PRO A 160 9.74 16.69 -2.13
C PRO A 160 8.58 16.30 -1.19
N GLY A 161 7.82 15.27 -1.55
CA GLY A 161 6.62 14.84 -0.82
C GLY A 161 5.38 15.70 -1.08
N ALA A 162 5.43 16.67 -2.00
CA ALA A 162 4.24 17.43 -2.39
C ALA A 162 3.20 16.50 -3.04
N ARG A 163 1.93 16.64 -2.65
CA ARG A 163 0.83 15.84 -3.18
C ARG A 163 0.00 16.66 -4.15
N ILE A 164 -0.08 16.20 -5.39
CA ILE A 164 -0.94 16.74 -6.44
C ILE A 164 -2.21 15.90 -6.49
N ARG A 165 -3.37 16.55 -6.57
CA ARG A 165 -4.67 15.87 -6.61
C ARG A 165 -5.28 16.05 -8.00
N LYS A 166 -5.71 14.96 -8.61
CA LYS A 166 -6.49 14.95 -9.84
C LYS A 166 -7.86 14.35 -9.53
N LYS A 167 -8.89 15.20 -9.58
CA LYS A 167 -10.27 14.78 -9.34
C LYS A 167 -10.74 13.92 -10.52
N ASP A 168 -11.64 12.99 -10.24
CA ASP A 168 -12.28 12.11 -11.21
C ASP A 168 -11.32 11.12 -11.92
N GLU A 169 -10.11 10.98 -11.38
CA GLU A 169 -9.06 10.06 -11.85
C GLU A 169 -8.80 8.92 -10.84
N GLY A 170 -9.69 8.70 -9.87
CA GLY A 170 -9.62 7.55 -8.95
C GLY A 170 -10.37 6.33 -9.47
N MET A 171 -10.68 5.39 -8.57
CA MET A 171 -11.54 4.23 -8.88
C MET A 171 -13.01 4.66 -9.02
N PRO A 172 -13.79 4.00 -9.90
CA PRO A 172 -15.23 4.19 -9.95
C PRO A 172 -15.90 3.65 -8.68
N ALA A 173 -16.97 4.29 -8.26
CA ALA A 173 -17.81 3.78 -7.18
C ALA A 173 -18.77 2.70 -7.71
N MET A 174 -18.83 1.56 -7.03
CA MET A 174 -19.64 0.42 -7.45
C MET A 174 -21.14 0.75 -7.60
N GLU A 175 -21.71 1.58 -6.71
CA GLU A 175 -23.12 1.98 -6.80
C GLU A 175 -23.40 2.93 -7.98
N ASN A 176 -22.40 3.68 -8.43
CA ASN A 176 -22.56 4.68 -9.47
C ASN A 176 -21.24 4.90 -10.21
N ASN A 177 -21.10 4.21 -11.34
CA ASN A 177 -19.91 4.22 -12.19
C ASN A 177 -19.55 5.62 -12.72
N ASN A 178 -20.48 6.59 -12.70
CA ASN A 178 -20.18 7.97 -13.09
C ASN A 178 -19.41 8.74 -12.01
N LYS A 179 -19.40 8.27 -10.76
CA LYS A 179 -18.62 8.89 -9.68
C LYS A 179 -17.29 8.17 -9.56
N LYS A 180 -16.21 8.92 -9.77
CA LYS A 180 -14.84 8.43 -9.58
C LYS A 180 -14.19 9.10 -8.37
N GLY A 181 -13.24 8.42 -7.75
CA GLY A 181 -12.42 8.98 -6.68
C GLY A 181 -11.36 9.96 -7.17
N ILE A 182 -10.34 10.19 -6.34
CA ILE A 182 -9.25 11.13 -6.61
C ILE A 182 -7.95 10.36 -6.80
N LEU A 183 -7.16 10.76 -7.81
CA LEU A 183 -5.76 10.34 -7.94
C LEU A 183 -4.85 11.29 -7.15
N TYR A 184 -4.12 10.73 -6.19
CA TYR A 184 -3.08 11.41 -5.43
C TYR A 184 -1.72 11.03 -5.96
N VAL A 185 -1.04 12.04 -6.52
CA VAL A 185 0.32 11.90 -7.02
C VAL A 185 1.28 12.53 -6.02
N THR A 186 2.08 11.72 -5.35
CA THR A 186 3.15 12.20 -4.46
C THR A 186 4.41 12.41 -5.28
N VAL A 187 5.03 13.57 -5.17
CA VAL A 187 6.21 13.91 -5.97
C VAL A 187 7.49 13.61 -5.18
N ASP A 188 8.33 12.75 -5.73
CA ASP A 188 9.67 12.48 -5.25
C ASP A 188 10.69 13.22 -6.14
N VAL A 189 11.71 13.84 -5.54
CA VAL A 189 12.69 14.63 -6.29
C VAL A 189 14.03 13.89 -6.33
N GLU A 190 14.49 13.55 -7.54
CA GLU A 190 15.79 12.93 -7.78
C GLU A 190 16.89 13.98 -7.90
N PHE A 191 17.85 13.91 -6.97
CA PHE A 191 19.03 14.76 -6.97
C PHE A 191 20.08 14.21 -7.95
N PRO A 192 20.96 15.06 -8.51
CA PRO A 192 21.99 14.59 -9.42
C PRO A 192 22.97 13.65 -8.71
N ARG A 193 23.34 12.54 -9.38
CA ARG A 193 24.19 11.47 -8.81
C ARG A 193 25.70 11.78 -8.85
N GLY A 194 26.08 13.00 -9.23
CA GLY A 194 27.46 13.46 -9.34
C GLY A 194 27.83 14.50 -8.29
N GLU A 195 29.09 14.93 -8.30
CA GLU A 195 29.54 16.08 -7.51
C GLU A 195 29.52 17.33 -8.40
N LEU A 196 29.07 18.45 -7.83
CA LEU A 196 29.07 19.74 -8.51
C LEU A 196 30.48 20.36 -8.44
N THR A 197 30.94 20.97 -9.54
CA THR A 197 32.21 21.70 -9.54
C THR A 197 32.13 22.95 -8.66
N ALA A 198 33.28 23.47 -8.23
CA ALA A 198 33.33 24.65 -7.35
C ALA A 198 32.59 25.86 -7.97
N GLU A 199 32.75 26.09 -9.29
CA GLU A 199 32.07 27.14 -10.04
C GLU A 199 30.53 26.96 -10.02
N GLN A 200 30.07 25.71 -10.19
CA GLN A 200 28.64 25.39 -10.14
C GLN A 200 28.06 25.64 -8.74
N LYS A 201 28.81 25.28 -7.69
CA LYS A 201 28.41 25.50 -6.29
C LYS A 201 28.27 26.98 -5.94
N GLU A 202 29.20 27.82 -6.41
CA GLU A 202 29.13 29.27 -6.22
C GLU A 202 27.94 29.89 -6.96
N THR A 203 27.67 29.43 -8.18
CA THR A 203 26.53 29.89 -8.97
C THR A 203 25.20 29.53 -8.29
N ILE A 204 25.07 28.30 -7.77
CA ILE A 204 23.86 27.88 -7.04
C ILE A 204 23.64 28.74 -5.79
N LYS A 205 24.72 29.09 -5.08
CA LYS A 205 24.68 29.95 -3.89
C LYS A 205 24.21 31.36 -4.22
N SER A 206 24.67 31.95 -5.33
CA SER A 206 24.23 33.29 -5.76
C SER A 206 22.79 33.31 -6.26
N LEU A 207 22.31 32.20 -6.83
CA LEU A 207 20.95 32.05 -7.36
C LEU A 207 19.89 31.89 -6.27
N LEU A 208 20.10 30.96 -5.34
CA LEU A 208 19.06 30.58 -4.36
C LEU A 208 18.96 31.56 -3.18
N LYS A 209 20.08 32.22 -2.81
CA LYS A 209 20.17 33.19 -1.70
C LYS A 209 19.43 32.74 -0.41
N GLN A 210 19.50 31.46 -0.09
CA GLN A 210 18.85 30.90 1.10
C GLN A 210 19.74 31.12 2.33
N ASN A 211 19.11 31.44 3.47
CA ASN A 211 19.81 31.44 4.75
C ASN A 211 20.13 29.99 5.15
N SER A 212 21.34 29.78 5.69
CA SER A 212 21.83 28.45 6.03
C SER A 212 21.13 27.85 7.25
N VAL A 213 20.95 26.52 7.20
CA VAL A 213 20.63 25.54 8.25
C VAL A 213 19.89 26.06 9.50
N LEU A 214 18.68 25.55 9.71
CA LEU A 214 17.99 25.63 11.00
C LEU A 214 17.72 24.21 11.51
N PRO A 215 18.23 23.79 12.68
CA PRO A 215 17.71 22.58 13.30
C PRO A 215 16.21 22.78 13.53
N LYS A 216 15.38 21.89 12.98
CA LYS A 216 13.95 21.88 13.27
C LYS A 216 13.81 21.47 14.73
N VAL A 217 13.76 22.46 15.61
CA VAL A 217 13.14 22.27 16.92
C VAL A 217 11.65 22.24 16.65
N SER A 218 11.07 21.03 16.50
CA SER A 218 9.63 20.90 16.60
C SER A 218 9.25 21.20 18.04
N LEU A 219 9.03 22.48 18.36
CA LEU A 219 8.14 22.83 19.44
C LEU A 219 6.78 22.25 19.04
N LEU A 220 6.49 21.05 19.56
CA LEU A 220 5.13 20.56 19.70
C LEU A 220 4.43 21.56 20.61
N LEU A 221 3.97 22.69 20.04
CA LEU A 221 2.90 23.47 20.63
C LEU A 221 1.68 22.56 20.58
N THR A 222 1.59 21.70 21.60
CA THR A 222 0.47 20.82 21.90
C THR A 222 -0.75 21.70 22.14
N LYS A 223 -1.43 22.07 21.05
CA LYS A 223 -2.82 22.49 21.11
C LYS A 223 -3.63 21.27 21.60
N LYS A 224 -3.83 21.22 22.91
CA LYS A 224 -4.85 20.44 23.65
C LYS A 224 -5.06 19.00 23.15
N THR A 225 -4.15 18.09 23.48
CA THR A 225 -4.52 16.70 23.73
C THR A 225 -4.82 16.56 25.22
N ARG A 226 -6.10 16.69 25.59
CA ARG A 226 -6.60 16.19 26.87
C ARG A 226 -6.37 14.68 26.88
N PHE A 227 -5.76 14.15 27.95
CA PHE A 227 -5.48 12.72 28.19
C PHE A 227 -4.24 12.10 27.52
N LEU A 228 -3.04 12.56 27.89
CA LEU A 228 -1.86 11.67 27.97
C LEU A 228 -1.26 11.78 29.38
N PRO A 229 -0.80 10.66 30.00
CA PRO A 229 -0.13 10.70 31.31
C PRO A 229 1.15 11.54 31.23
N THR A 230 1.34 12.41 32.22
CA THR A 230 2.34 13.49 32.29
C THR A 230 3.80 13.06 32.37
N TRP A 231 4.12 11.76 32.32
CA TRP A 231 5.50 11.24 32.40
C TRP A 231 6.10 10.80 31.06
N ILE A 232 5.35 10.92 29.95
CA ILE A 232 5.84 10.70 28.58
C ILE A 232 5.80 12.04 27.84
N GLU A 233 6.55 13.03 28.33
CA GLU A 233 6.88 14.19 27.49
C GLU A 233 7.92 13.75 26.48
N LYS A 234 7.51 13.57 25.22
CA LYS A 234 8.44 13.31 24.12
C LYS A 234 9.42 14.48 24.05
N HIS A 235 10.72 14.21 24.06
CA HIS A 235 11.72 15.25 23.90
C HIS A 235 11.49 15.96 22.55
N PRO A 236 11.49 17.31 22.49
CA PRO A 236 11.10 18.06 21.29
C PRO A 236 12.01 17.81 20.07
N ILE A 237 13.21 17.27 20.30
CA ILE A 237 14.26 17.10 19.28
C ILE A 237 14.61 15.62 19.02
N PHE A 238 14.44 14.74 20.01
CA PHE A 238 14.94 13.36 19.93
C PHE A 238 13.82 12.35 20.19
N GLU A 239 13.66 11.39 19.30
CA GLU A 239 12.83 10.21 19.49
C GLU A 239 13.74 9.03 19.87
N ARG A 240 13.46 8.40 21.01
CA ARG A 240 14.20 7.23 21.49
C ARG A 240 13.55 5.94 21.00
N ARG A 241 14.34 5.01 20.46
CA ARG A 241 13.94 3.62 20.19
C ARG A 241 15.02 2.67 20.71
N GLY A 242 14.78 2.08 21.87
CA GLY A 242 15.78 1.25 22.55
C GLY A 242 16.97 2.09 23.03
N LEU A 243 18.18 1.76 22.54
CA LEU A 243 19.40 2.53 22.78
C LEU A 243 19.62 3.62 21.72
N ASP A 244 18.93 3.55 20.58
CA ASP A 244 19.14 4.47 19.47
C ASP A 244 18.29 5.74 19.63
N LEU A 245 18.84 6.85 19.14
CA LEU A 245 18.18 8.15 19.10
C LEU A 245 17.94 8.56 17.65
N TYR A 246 16.80 9.22 17.41
CA TYR A 246 16.39 9.69 16.10
C TYR A 246 16.09 11.18 16.17
N THR A 247 16.57 11.95 15.21
CA THR A 247 16.27 13.39 15.10
C THR A 247 16.18 13.81 13.63
N ASN A 248 15.48 14.92 13.38
CA ASN A 248 15.30 15.48 12.05
C ASN A 248 16.05 16.80 11.96
N LEU A 249 16.89 16.93 10.94
CA LEU A 249 17.65 18.14 10.64
C LEU A 249 17.10 18.74 9.36
N THR A 250 16.77 20.04 9.35
CA THR A 250 16.36 20.74 8.13
C THR A 250 17.50 21.60 7.61
N ILE A 251 17.85 21.39 6.35
CA ILE A 251 18.89 22.15 5.66
C ILE A 251 18.29 22.84 4.44
N SER A 252 18.91 23.94 4.01
CA SER A 252 18.51 24.59 2.76
C SER A 252 18.87 23.72 1.55
N LEU A 253 18.19 23.93 0.42
CA LEU A 253 18.55 23.27 -0.84
C LEU A 253 19.99 23.59 -1.26
N GLN A 254 20.44 24.82 -1.01
CA GLN A 254 21.83 25.22 -1.24
C GLN A 254 22.83 24.37 -0.44
N ASP A 255 22.58 24.18 0.85
CA ASP A 255 23.42 23.37 1.75
C ASP A 255 23.38 21.88 1.39
N ALA A 256 22.22 21.40 0.92
CA ALA A 256 22.05 20.03 0.45
C ALA A 256 22.92 19.74 -0.79
N LEU A 257 23.11 20.71 -1.68
CA LEU A 257 23.91 20.57 -2.90
C LEU A 257 25.40 20.85 -2.69
N ASN A 258 25.73 21.87 -1.88
CA ASN A 258 27.11 22.29 -1.70
C ASN A 258 27.86 21.49 -0.62
N GLY A 259 27.12 20.84 0.28
CA GLY A 259 27.62 20.27 1.51
C GLY A 259 27.38 21.21 2.69
N PHE A 260 27.26 20.65 3.88
CA PHE A 260 26.97 21.39 5.10
C PHE A 260 27.74 20.86 6.30
N LYS A 261 27.95 21.76 7.25
CA LYS A 261 28.53 21.50 8.56
C LYS A 261 27.66 22.18 9.60
N THR A 262 27.12 21.40 10.52
CA THR A 262 26.28 21.92 11.62
C THR A 262 26.55 21.15 12.89
N GLU A 263 26.24 21.77 14.02
CA GLU A 263 26.32 21.14 15.34
C GLU A 263 24.90 20.93 15.86
N ILE A 264 24.64 19.76 16.47
CA ILE A 264 23.40 19.50 17.23
C ILE A 264 23.78 19.35 18.69
N THR A 265 23.06 20.05 19.58
CA THR A 265 23.18 19.83 21.02
C THR A 265 22.51 18.51 21.40
N HIS A 266 23.30 17.58 21.94
CA HIS A 266 22.83 16.29 22.44
C HIS A 266 22.13 16.43 23.81
N LEU A 267 21.52 15.37 24.31
CA LEU A 267 20.70 15.36 25.54
C LEU A 267 21.50 15.66 26.82
N ASP A 268 22.80 15.34 26.83
CA ASP A 268 23.79 15.64 27.87
C ASP A 268 24.48 17.00 27.67
N GLY A 269 24.07 17.77 26.65
CA GLY A 269 24.52 19.13 26.42
C GLY A 269 25.82 19.28 25.62
N HIS A 270 26.52 18.20 25.29
CA HIS A 270 27.65 18.31 24.34
C HIS A 270 27.13 18.50 22.92
N LYS A 271 28.01 19.01 22.05
CA LYS A 271 27.69 19.28 20.66
C LYS A 271 28.19 18.15 19.78
N VAL A 272 27.29 17.57 19.00
CA VAL A 272 27.58 16.56 17.99
C VAL A 272 27.70 17.25 16.63
N GLU A 273 28.90 17.19 16.06
CA GLU A 273 29.19 17.76 14.75
C GLU A 273 28.69 16.86 13.62
N ILE A 274 27.92 17.41 12.70
CA ILE A 274 27.39 16.75 11.52
C ILE A 274 27.98 17.42 10.30
N VAL A 275 28.80 16.67 9.56
CA VAL A 275 29.49 17.14 8.36
C VAL A 275 29.12 16.23 7.19
N ARG A 276 28.75 16.85 6.06
CA ARG A 276 28.58 16.20 4.77
C ARG A 276 29.12 17.10 3.68
N GLU A 277 30.11 16.62 2.94
CA GLU A 277 30.71 17.34 1.81
C GLU A 277 30.03 17.02 0.46
N LYS A 278 29.28 15.91 0.43
CA LYS A 278 28.57 15.40 -0.75
C LYS A 278 27.12 15.86 -0.78
N ILE A 279 26.51 15.77 -1.96
CA ILE A 279 25.09 16.04 -2.17
C ILE A 279 24.25 15.16 -1.22
N THR A 280 23.39 15.81 -0.44
CA THR A 280 22.53 15.16 0.54
C THR A 280 21.09 15.15 0.03
N TRP A 281 20.50 13.96 -0.03
CA TRP A 281 19.15 13.73 -0.55
C TRP A 281 18.11 13.96 0.55
N PRO A 282 16.88 14.41 0.22
CA PRO A 282 15.78 14.42 1.17
C PRO A 282 15.56 13.01 1.76
N GLY A 283 15.47 12.90 3.08
CA GLY A 283 15.35 11.64 3.79
C GLY A 283 16.67 10.89 4.01
N ALA A 284 17.81 11.42 3.59
CA ALA A 284 19.11 10.82 3.86
C ALA A 284 19.36 10.68 5.36
N ARG A 285 19.83 9.50 5.79
CA ARG A 285 20.13 9.22 7.20
C ARG A 285 21.63 9.25 7.47
N ILE A 286 22.03 10.08 8.42
CA ILE A 286 23.40 10.18 8.92
C ILE A 286 23.47 9.43 10.25
N ARG A 287 24.47 8.55 10.40
CA ARG A 287 24.66 7.72 11.59
C ARG A 287 25.85 8.23 12.37
N LYS A 288 25.64 8.54 13.64
CA LYS A 288 26.70 8.86 14.60
C LYS A 288 26.74 7.76 15.67
N LYS A 289 27.79 6.94 15.60
CA LYS A 289 28.01 5.87 16.57
C LYS A 289 28.33 6.48 17.92
N ASP A 290 27.95 5.78 18.98
CA ASP A 290 28.23 6.15 20.38
C ASP A 290 27.59 7.47 20.85
N GLU A 291 26.64 8.01 20.07
CA GLU A 291 25.85 9.21 20.37
C GLU A 291 24.39 8.88 20.70
N GLY A 292 24.08 7.61 20.96
CA GLY A 292 22.77 7.17 21.45
C GLY A 292 22.68 7.13 22.98
N MET A 293 21.60 6.52 23.47
CA MET A 293 21.41 6.29 24.90
C MET A 293 22.41 5.26 25.44
N PRO A 294 22.93 5.45 26.66
CA PRO A 294 23.79 4.45 27.31
C PRO A 294 23.00 3.20 27.68
N ALA A 295 23.65 2.04 27.56
CA ALA A 295 23.10 0.78 28.02
C ALA A 295 23.10 0.70 29.55
N MET A 296 22.06 0.09 30.12
CA MET A 296 21.85 0.00 31.57
C MET A 296 22.96 -0.80 32.27
N GLU A 297 23.51 -1.80 31.59
CA GLU A 297 24.54 -2.72 32.12
C GLU A 297 25.97 -2.17 31.96
N ASN A 298 26.20 -1.28 31.00
CA ASN A 298 27.52 -0.73 30.72
C ASN A 298 27.38 0.65 30.04
N ASN A 299 27.70 1.70 30.79
CA ASN A 299 27.62 3.09 30.31
C ASN A 299 28.58 3.38 29.15
N ASN A 300 29.60 2.55 28.92
CA ASN A 300 30.51 2.70 27.77
C ASN A 300 29.90 2.17 26.47
N LYS A 301 28.79 1.42 26.53
CA LYS A 301 28.06 0.96 25.35
C LYS A 301 26.88 1.90 25.11
N LYS A 302 27.02 2.80 24.15
CA LYS A 302 25.96 3.72 23.71
C LYS A 302 25.33 3.24 22.40
N GLY A 303 24.08 3.59 22.17
CA GLY A 303 23.42 3.36 20.88
C GLY A 303 23.91 4.31 19.79
N ILE A 304 23.19 4.33 18.68
CA ILE A 304 23.48 5.18 17.51
C ILE A 304 22.49 6.34 17.47
N LEU A 305 23.00 7.54 17.16
CA LEU A 305 22.17 8.67 16.75
C LEU A 305 21.96 8.64 15.23
N TYR A 306 20.69 8.55 14.83
CA TYR A 306 20.24 8.67 13.45
C TYR A 306 19.69 10.07 13.22
N VAL A 307 20.33 10.81 12.31
CA VAL A 307 19.88 12.14 11.89
C VAL A 307 19.29 12.02 10.49
N THR A 308 17.98 12.23 10.35
CA THR A 308 17.30 12.27 9.06
C THR A 308 17.32 13.69 8.54
N VAL A 309 17.73 13.89 7.28
CA VAL A 309 17.86 15.21 6.69
C VAL A 309 16.63 15.56 5.85
N ASP A 310 15.93 16.63 6.21
CA ASP A 310 14.91 17.30 5.41
C ASP A 310 15.55 18.43 4.62
N VAL A 311 15.19 18.58 3.34
CA VAL A 311 15.68 19.68 2.51
C VAL A 311 14.57 20.71 2.29
N GLU A 312 14.82 21.96 2.65
CA GLU A 312 13.89 23.08 2.45
C GLU A 312 14.13 23.76 1.10
N PHE A 313 13.09 23.70 0.26
CA PHE A 313 13.07 24.35 -1.04
C PHE A 313 12.72 25.84 -0.89
N PRO A 314 13.20 26.71 -1.79
CA PRO A 314 12.85 28.13 -1.76
C PRO A 314 11.34 28.33 -1.89
N ARG A 315 10.79 29.25 -1.11
CA ARG A 315 9.35 29.56 -1.06
C ARG A 315 8.89 30.54 -2.15
N GLY A 316 9.83 31.21 -2.83
CA GLY A 316 9.57 32.15 -3.92
C GLY A 316 9.60 31.49 -5.30
N GLU A 317 9.14 32.21 -6.32
CA GLU A 317 9.30 31.79 -7.71
C GLU A 317 10.67 32.26 -8.24
N LEU A 318 11.31 31.40 -9.03
CA LEU A 318 12.57 31.73 -9.71
C LEU A 318 12.28 32.56 -10.96
N THR A 319 13.09 33.58 -11.24
CA THR A 319 12.99 34.35 -12.48
C THR A 319 13.36 33.48 -13.70
N ALA A 320 12.91 33.86 -14.89
CA ALA A 320 13.19 33.11 -16.12
C ALA A 320 14.71 32.90 -16.34
N GLU A 321 15.52 33.93 -16.09
CA GLU A 321 16.99 33.87 -16.16
C GLU A 321 17.57 32.85 -15.17
N GLN A 322 17.05 32.81 -13.93
CA GLN A 322 17.47 31.83 -12.93
C GLN A 322 17.10 30.41 -13.35
N LYS A 323 15.91 30.21 -13.92
CA LYS A 323 15.45 28.91 -14.42
C LYS A 323 16.31 28.37 -15.55
N GLU A 324 16.70 29.23 -16.50
CA GLU A 324 17.61 28.87 -17.60
C GLU A 324 19.01 28.51 -17.09
N THR A 325 19.52 29.28 -16.12
CA THR A 325 20.83 29.02 -15.51
C THR A 325 20.83 27.68 -14.76
N ILE A 326 19.76 27.36 -14.01
CA ILE A 326 19.63 26.07 -13.32
C ILE A 326 19.59 24.91 -14.32
N LYS A 327 18.90 25.09 -15.44
CA LYS A 327 18.80 24.08 -16.51
C LYS A 327 20.16 23.78 -17.15
N SER A 328 20.98 24.80 -17.40
CA SER A 328 22.32 24.60 -17.98
C SER A 328 23.32 23.99 -16.98
N LEU A 329 23.14 24.25 -15.68
CA LEU A 329 24.02 23.76 -14.62
C LEU A 329 23.78 22.29 -14.27
N LEU A 330 22.53 21.91 -14.02
CA LEU A 330 22.22 20.57 -13.50
C LEU A 330 22.32 19.50 -14.59
N LYS A 331 22.08 19.85 -15.87
CA LYS A 331 22.11 18.95 -17.03
C LYS A 331 21.49 17.58 -16.75
N GLN A 332 20.46 17.54 -15.92
CA GLN A 332 19.73 16.30 -15.68
C GLN A 332 18.87 16.10 -16.92
N ASP A 333 18.97 14.92 -17.53
CA ASP A 333 17.93 14.50 -18.46
C ASP A 333 16.60 14.64 -17.73
N SER A 334 15.58 15.18 -18.40
CA SER A 334 14.21 15.12 -17.90
C SER A 334 13.85 13.64 -17.80
N VAL A 335 14.15 13.03 -16.66
CA VAL A 335 13.86 11.63 -16.39
C VAL A 335 12.38 11.51 -16.64
N LEU A 336 11.99 10.73 -17.67
CA LEU A 336 10.59 10.33 -17.86
C LEU A 336 10.13 9.88 -16.49
N PRO A 337 9.15 10.57 -15.90
CA PRO A 337 8.95 10.43 -14.49
C PRO A 337 8.57 8.99 -14.23
N LYS A 338 9.47 8.31 -13.52
CA LYS A 338 9.27 6.90 -13.24
C LYS A 338 8.19 6.88 -12.20
N VAL A 339 7.07 6.24 -12.54
CA VAL A 339 6.15 5.83 -11.50
C VAL A 339 6.89 4.76 -10.70
N SER A 340 7.31 5.14 -9.49
CA SER A 340 8.03 4.23 -8.62
C SER A 340 7.05 3.23 -8.05
N LEU A 341 7.49 1.96 -7.98
CA LEU A 341 6.75 0.93 -7.27
C LEU A 341 6.56 1.39 -5.83
N LEU A 342 5.32 1.40 -5.35
CA LEU A 342 5.05 1.56 -3.92
C LEU A 342 5.59 0.31 -3.23
N LEU A 343 6.71 0.47 -2.50
CA LEU A 343 7.40 -0.58 -1.74
C LEU A 343 6.62 -0.99 -0.49
#